data_AF-A0AAF0DI54-F1
#
_entry.id   AF-A0AAF0DI54-F1
#
_cell.length_a   1.000
_cell.length_b   1.000
_cell.length_c   1.000
_cell.angle_alpha   90.00
_cell.angle_beta   90.00
_cell.angle_gamma   90.00
#
_symmetry.space_group_name_H-M   'P 1'
#
loop_
_entity.id
_entity.type
_entity.pdbx_description
1 polymer ?
#
loop_
_entity_poly.entity_id
_entity_poly.type
_entity_poly.pdbx_seq_one_letter_code
_entity_poly.pdbx_strand_id
1 'polypeptide(L)'
;MQLVDFLASIGHEVEEAEEDIPSQNLGFIDSQSHTIEISVHDRDLTIHQSPTVLSSKRAGGTTGAVLWKITPLFAQWLASDGNILWESSTLNQTSTVIELGCGVAGVLALTLGPSVGQYIATDQEYVRKLFQENLDENYQAVSRRNIRKQQSADRQRHQHHSNSHKSRTKPSNPRSAPHSPTNESQSRSPSRHPPYLKSHKTTSATSREIDKKIIFTPLDWETDTLSSLASSTVSNGFDLLLACDCIYNDALIAPFVQTCADIARLRPSLSASTTATRVSQGTEESSPVSKPTICIIAQQLRSHEVFES
;
A
#
# COMPACT_ATOMS: atom_id res chain seq x y z
N MET A 1 -16.59 -18.18 -3.78
CA MET A 1 -16.65 -18.10 -5.25
C MET A 1 -15.71 -19.15 -5.81
N GLN A 2 -16.10 -19.95 -6.81
CA GLN A 2 -15.17 -20.90 -7.41
C GLN A 2 -14.17 -20.16 -8.31
N LEU A 3 -12.98 -20.72 -8.53
CA LEU A 3 -11.93 -20.10 -9.36
C LEU A 3 -12.44 -19.78 -10.78
N VAL A 4 -13.33 -20.61 -11.32
CA VAL A 4 -13.93 -20.40 -12.64
C VAL A 4 -14.82 -19.15 -12.66
N ASP A 5 -15.62 -18.94 -11.62
CA ASP A 5 -16.44 -17.73 -11.48
C ASP A 5 -15.57 -16.47 -11.32
N PHE A 6 -14.42 -16.60 -10.63
CA PHE A 6 -13.43 -15.53 -10.53
C PHE A 6 -12.86 -15.15 -11.90
N LEU A 7 -12.40 -16.15 -12.66
CA LEU A 7 -11.85 -15.91 -13.99
C LEU A 7 -12.90 -15.34 -14.96
N ALA A 8 -14.16 -15.77 -14.87
CA ALA A 8 -15.23 -15.20 -15.67
C ALA A 8 -15.50 -13.72 -15.36
N SER A 9 -15.26 -13.29 -14.12
CA SER A 9 -15.53 -11.90 -13.69
C SER A 9 -14.42 -10.89 -14.05
N ILE A 10 -13.20 -11.34 -14.32
CA ILE A 10 -12.07 -10.46 -14.68
C ILE A 10 -12.07 -10.06 -16.16
N GLY A 11 -12.97 -10.61 -16.96
CA GLY A 11 -13.14 -10.29 -18.39
C GLY A 11 -12.69 -11.43 -19.30
N HIS A 12 -12.83 -11.21 -20.60
CA HIS A 12 -12.36 -12.14 -21.61
C HIS A 12 -10.83 -12.11 -21.72
N GLU A 13 -10.26 -13.25 -22.10
CA GLU A 13 -8.86 -13.31 -22.53
C GLU A 13 -8.62 -12.27 -23.62
N VAL A 14 -7.53 -11.51 -23.50
CA VAL A 14 -7.13 -10.55 -24.52
C VAL A 14 -6.45 -11.33 -25.64
N GLU A 15 -7.16 -11.56 -26.73
CA GLU A 15 -6.56 -12.00 -27.99
C GLU A 15 -5.69 -10.84 -28.51
N GLU A 16 -4.42 -11.12 -28.79
CA GLU A 16 -3.33 -10.20 -29.16
C GLU A 16 -3.75 -8.74 -29.43
N ALA A 17 -3.33 -7.83 -28.55
CA ALA A 17 -3.56 -6.41 -28.75
C ALA A 17 -2.77 -5.93 -29.99
N GLU A 18 -3.46 -5.78 -31.13
CA GLU A 18 -3.01 -5.12 -32.38
C GLU A 18 -2.72 -3.62 -32.21
N GLU A 19 -2.35 -3.16 -31.01
CA GLU A 19 -2.03 -1.76 -30.75
C GLU A 19 -0.55 -1.47 -31.00
N ASP A 20 -0.25 -0.27 -31.53
CA ASP A 20 1.10 0.25 -31.71
C ASP A 20 1.84 0.25 -30.37
N ILE A 21 2.66 -0.78 -30.16
CA ILE A 21 3.38 -0.96 -28.90
C ILE A 21 4.37 0.22 -28.72
N PRO A 22 4.30 0.97 -27.61
CA PRO A 22 5.17 2.11 -27.41
C PRO A 22 6.65 1.75 -27.55
N SER A 23 7.35 2.48 -28.41
CA SER A 23 8.81 2.37 -28.63
C SER A 23 9.62 3.45 -27.90
N GLN A 24 8.98 4.25 -27.02
CA GLN A 24 9.63 5.34 -26.31
C GLN A 24 9.57 5.16 -24.79
N ASN A 25 10.74 5.22 -24.15
CA ASN A 25 10.97 5.29 -22.70
C ASN A 25 10.54 4.03 -21.93
N LEU A 26 11.35 3.65 -20.94
CA LEU A 26 11.05 2.56 -19.99
C LEU A 26 9.72 2.81 -19.24
N GLY A 27 9.22 4.04 -19.16
CA GLY A 27 7.90 4.31 -18.59
C GLY A 27 7.95 4.68 -17.12
N PHE A 28 9.04 5.30 -16.68
CA PHE A 28 9.12 5.98 -15.39
C PHE A 28 8.26 7.25 -15.38
N ILE A 29 7.71 7.63 -14.23
CA ILE A 29 6.96 8.90 -14.08
C ILE A 29 7.89 10.09 -14.29
N ASP A 30 8.97 10.15 -13.51
CA ASP A 30 10.08 11.11 -13.64
C ASP A 30 11.36 10.46 -13.10
N SER A 31 12.31 10.12 -13.97
CA SER A 31 13.54 9.43 -13.56
C SER A 31 14.64 10.36 -13.05
N GLN A 32 14.44 11.68 -13.13
CA GLN A 32 15.43 12.68 -12.73
C GLN A 32 15.10 13.30 -11.38
N SER A 33 13.81 13.30 -11.00
CA SER A 33 13.40 13.77 -9.69
C SER A 33 13.79 12.80 -8.57
N HIS A 34 14.20 13.36 -7.42
CA HIS A 34 14.42 12.57 -6.21
C HIS A 34 13.14 12.37 -5.41
N THR A 35 12.06 13.10 -5.74
CA THR A 35 10.79 13.01 -5.04
C THR A 35 9.64 13.16 -6.05
N ILE A 36 8.64 12.27 -5.96
CA ILE A 36 7.42 12.31 -6.78
C ILE A 36 6.21 12.31 -5.85
N GLU A 37 5.23 13.16 -6.14
CA GLU A 37 3.90 13.09 -5.53
C GLU A 37 2.96 12.32 -6.45
N ILE A 38 2.28 11.31 -5.89
CA ILE A 38 1.24 10.55 -6.60
C ILE A 38 -0.02 10.46 -5.74
N SER A 39 -1.16 10.24 -6.39
CA SER A 39 -2.40 9.92 -5.68
C SER A 39 -2.88 8.52 -6.05
N VAL A 40 -3.20 7.72 -5.04
CA VAL A 40 -3.87 6.42 -5.16
C VAL A 40 -5.17 6.52 -4.37
N HIS A 41 -6.28 6.73 -5.08
CA HIS A 41 -7.58 7.07 -4.49
C HIS A 41 -7.47 8.24 -3.50
N ASP A 42 -7.90 8.03 -2.25
CA ASP A 42 -7.90 9.05 -1.19
C ASP A 42 -6.53 9.27 -0.52
N ARG A 43 -5.47 8.63 -1.04
CA ARG A 43 -4.11 8.67 -0.48
C ARG A 43 -3.18 9.44 -1.41
N ASP A 44 -2.73 10.58 -0.92
CA ASP A 44 -1.64 11.34 -1.54
C ASP A 44 -0.33 10.84 -0.93
N LEU A 45 0.58 10.35 -1.77
CA LEU A 45 1.85 9.74 -1.40
C LEU A 45 3.02 10.60 -1.88
N THR A 46 3.98 10.81 -1.00
CA THR A 46 5.28 11.41 -1.33
C THR A 46 6.30 10.30 -1.45
N ILE A 47 6.83 10.09 -2.65
CA ILE A 47 7.73 8.99 -2.98
C ILE A 47 9.13 9.53 -3.22
N HIS A 48 10.08 9.14 -2.38
CA HIS A 48 11.50 9.35 -2.58
C HIS A 48 12.09 8.29 -3.50
N GLN A 49 12.95 8.73 -4.41
CA GLN A 49 13.58 7.92 -5.45
C GLN A 49 15.09 8.13 -5.44
N SER A 50 15.81 7.27 -6.15
CA SER A 50 17.25 7.39 -6.32
C SER A 50 17.66 7.40 -7.80
N PRO A 51 17.53 8.54 -8.49
CA PRO A 51 18.08 8.73 -9.84
C PRO A 51 19.56 8.36 -9.94
N THR A 52 20.33 8.62 -8.88
CA THR A 52 21.75 8.25 -8.83
C THR A 52 21.95 6.73 -8.91
N VAL A 53 21.13 5.94 -8.20
CA VAL A 53 21.20 4.47 -8.29
C VAL A 53 20.75 3.99 -9.67
N LEU A 54 19.70 4.59 -10.24
CA LEU A 54 19.26 4.27 -11.60
C LEU A 54 20.40 4.45 -12.62
N SER A 55 21.13 5.56 -12.55
CA SER A 55 22.25 5.89 -13.45
C SER A 55 23.58 5.16 -13.15
N SER A 56 23.62 4.33 -12.11
CA SER A 56 24.87 3.71 -11.64
C SER A 56 25.25 2.46 -12.45
N LYS A 57 26.56 2.15 -12.50
CA LYS A 57 27.10 0.96 -13.19
C LYS A 57 27.12 -0.30 -12.31
N ARG A 58 26.31 -0.34 -11.27
CA ARG A 58 26.31 -1.49 -10.36
C ARG A 58 25.82 -2.74 -11.09
N ALA A 59 26.27 -3.90 -10.63
CA ALA A 59 25.72 -5.17 -11.06
C ALA A 59 24.29 -5.32 -10.54
N GLY A 60 23.45 -5.99 -11.34
CA GLY A 60 22.02 -6.19 -11.08
C GLY A 60 21.13 -5.02 -11.55
N GLY A 61 19.85 -5.32 -11.79
CA GLY A 61 18.86 -4.32 -12.21
C GLY A 61 18.69 -3.15 -11.23
N THR A 62 18.82 -1.92 -11.72
CA THR A 62 18.70 -0.68 -10.91
C THR A 62 17.38 0.06 -11.11
N THR A 63 16.53 -0.45 -12.00
CA THR A 63 15.28 0.20 -12.40
C THR A 63 14.27 0.30 -11.26
N GLY A 64 14.40 -0.52 -10.22
CA GLY A 64 13.64 -0.41 -8.96
C GLY A 64 13.94 0.86 -8.15
N ALA A 65 14.93 1.66 -8.53
CA ALA A 65 15.27 2.92 -7.87
C ALA A 65 14.32 4.10 -8.20
N VAL A 66 13.43 3.93 -9.18
CA VAL A 66 12.46 4.94 -9.62
C VAL A 66 11.07 4.33 -9.81
N LEU A 67 10.04 5.16 -9.77
CA LEU A 67 8.63 4.74 -9.88
C LEU A 67 8.20 4.63 -11.36
N TRP A 68 7.65 3.47 -11.69
CA TRP A 68 7.05 3.18 -12.97
C TRP A 68 5.61 3.73 -13.06
N LYS A 69 5.20 4.17 -14.26
CA LYS A 69 3.89 4.78 -14.53
C LYS A 69 2.72 3.82 -14.29
N ILE A 70 2.92 2.53 -14.52
CA ILE A 70 1.87 1.52 -14.34
C ILE A 70 1.58 1.25 -12.86
N THR A 71 2.54 1.43 -11.96
CA THR A 71 2.39 1.04 -10.54
C THR A 71 1.23 1.78 -9.84
N PRO A 72 1.06 3.11 -9.96
CA PRO A 72 -0.09 3.80 -9.38
C PRO A 72 -1.42 3.36 -10.01
N LEU A 73 -1.45 3.06 -11.31
CA LEU A 73 -2.67 2.58 -12.00
C LEU A 73 -3.07 1.21 -11.47
N PHE A 74 -2.11 0.31 -11.30
CA PHE A 74 -2.34 -1.00 -10.72
C PHE A 74 -2.76 -0.93 -9.25
N ALA A 75 -2.14 -0.04 -8.48
CA ALA A 75 -2.55 0.23 -7.10
C ALA A 75 -4.00 0.73 -7.01
N GLN A 76 -4.40 1.64 -7.90
CA GLN A 76 -5.78 2.13 -7.98
C GLN A 76 -6.74 0.99 -8.34
N TRP A 77 -6.42 0.15 -9.32
CA TRP A 77 -7.25 -1.00 -9.66
C TRP A 77 -7.41 -1.96 -8.46
N LEU A 78 -6.30 -2.33 -7.81
CA LEU A 78 -6.29 -3.22 -6.64
C LEU A 78 -7.12 -2.70 -5.47
N ALA A 79 -7.16 -1.39 -5.26
CA ALA A 79 -7.88 -0.74 -4.16
C ALA A 79 -9.26 -0.18 -4.56
N SER A 80 -9.71 -0.42 -5.79
CA SER A 80 -11.01 0.09 -6.25
C SER A 80 -12.18 -0.58 -5.53
N ASP A 81 -13.24 0.21 -5.30
CA ASP A 81 -14.50 -0.30 -4.80
C ASP A 81 -15.07 -1.32 -5.80
N GLY A 82 -15.53 -2.46 -5.29
CA GLY A 82 -16.04 -3.56 -6.13
C GLY A 82 -14.96 -4.38 -6.83
N ASN A 83 -13.67 -4.22 -6.47
CA ASN A 83 -12.65 -5.12 -6.98
C ASN A 83 -12.92 -6.56 -6.49
N ILE A 84 -12.98 -7.47 -7.46
CA ILE A 84 -13.37 -8.86 -7.26
C ILE A 84 -12.51 -9.62 -6.25
N LEU A 85 -11.24 -9.24 -6.08
CA LEU A 85 -10.36 -9.87 -5.10
C LEU A 85 -10.90 -9.68 -3.68
N TRP A 86 -11.53 -8.55 -3.39
CA TRP A 86 -12.14 -8.25 -2.09
C TRP A 86 -13.54 -8.83 -1.99
N GLU A 87 -14.38 -8.66 -3.02
CA GLU A 87 -15.76 -9.16 -3.01
C GLU A 87 -15.81 -10.69 -2.88
N SER A 88 -14.85 -11.38 -3.50
CA SER A 88 -14.72 -12.83 -3.41
C SER A 88 -14.06 -13.33 -2.12
N SER A 89 -13.61 -12.42 -1.25
CA SER A 89 -12.79 -12.70 -0.05
C SER A 89 -11.45 -13.38 -0.35
N THR A 90 -10.97 -13.33 -1.60
CA THR A 90 -9.61 -13.73 -1.98
C THR A 90 -8.58 -12.93 -1.18
N LEU A 91 -8.76 -11.62 -1.15
CA LEU A 91 -8.10 -10.67 -0.27
C LEU A 91 -9.01 -10.29 0.89
N ASN A 92 -8.46 -10.35 2.09
CA ASN A 92 -9.08 -9.89 3.32
C ASN A 92 -8.00 -9.68 4.40
N GLN A 93 -8.41 -9.30 5.61
CA GLN A 93 -7.49 -8.99 6.73
C GLN A 93 -6.69 -10.20 7.27
N THR A 94 -6.93 -11.41 6.77
CA THR A 94 -6.16 -12.63 7.09
C THR A 94 -5.26 -13.08 5.95
N SER A 95 -5.35 -12.44 4.77
CA SER A 95 -4.57 -12.82 3.60
C SER A 95 -3.09 -12.50 3.77
N THR A 96 -2.24 -13.40 3.25
CA THR A 96 -0.79 -13.17 3.11
C THR A 96 -0.45 -12.88 1.65
N VAL A 97 0.09 -11.70 1.39
CA VAL A 97 0.46 -11.20 0.07
C VAL A 97 1.97 -11.13 -0.05
N ILE A 98 2.52 -11.54 -1.20
CA ILE A 98 3.91 -11.28 -1.57
C ILE A 98 3.97 -10.46 -2.85
N GLU A 99 4.88 -9.49 -2.86
CA GLU A 99 5.19 -8.67 -4.04
C GLU A 99 6.61 -8.95 -4.49
N LEU A 100 6.75 -9.30 -5.76
CA LEU A 100 8.03 -9.37 -6.46
C LEU A 100 8.32 -8.00 -7.07
N GLY A 101 9.51 -7.44 -6.80
CA GLY A 101 9.99 -6.21 -7.44
C GLY A 101 9.27 -4.98 -6.94
N CYS A 102 9.19 -4.82 -5.62
CA CYS A 102 8.42 -3.73 -5.00
C CYS A 102 9.00 -2.33 -5.26
N GLY A 103 10.27 -2.26 -5.66
CA GLY A 103 11.02 -1.03 -5.87
C GLY A 103 11.12 -0.17 -4.61
N VAL A 104 11.85 0.94 -4.70
CA VAL A 104 12.01 1.88 -3.58
C VAL A 104 10.69 2.55 -3.20
N ALA A 105 9.74 2.64 -4.13
CA ALA A 105 8.50 3.36 -3.94
C ALA A 105 7.51 2.63 -3.03
N GLY A 106 7.49 1.28 -3.06
CA GLY A 106 6.60 0.48 -2.21
C GLY A 106 5.12 0.82 -2.33
N VAL A 107 4.66 1.26 -3.52
CA VAL A 107 3.30 1.80 -3.71
C VAL A 107 2.24 0.74 -3.47
N LEU A 108 2.43 -0.50 -3.95
CA LEU A 108 1.48 -1.58 -3.71
C LEU A 108 1.45 -1.97 -2.22
N ALA A 109 2.60 -2.02 -1.57
CA ALA A 109 2.72 -2.25 -0.13
C ALA A 109 1.96 -1.19 0.67
N LEU A 110 2.20 0.10 0.40
CA LEU A 110 1.50 1.24 1.01
C LEU A 110 -0.01 1.21 0.77
N THR A 111 -0.44 0.66 -0.35
CA THR A 111 -1.85 0.57 -0.75
C THR A 111 -2.55 -0.57 -0.03
N LEU A 112 -2.02 -1.79 -0.15
CA LEU A 112 -2.66 -3.03 0.27
C LEU A 112 -2.33 -3.45 1.70
N GLY A 113 -1.10 -3.21 2.18
CA GLY A 113 -0.62 -3.69 3.47
C GLY A 113 -1.54 -3.38 4.67
N PRO A 114 -2.18 -2.19 4.76
CA PRO A 114 -3.13 -1.91 5.84
C PRO A 114 -4.37 -2.81 5.84
N SER A 115 -4.77 -3.30 4.68
CA SER A 115 -6.03 -4.02 4.44
C SER A 115 -5.88 -5.54 4.45
N VAL A 116 -4.65 -6.06 4.49
CA VAL A 116 -4.36 -7.50 4.52
C VAL A 116 -3.79 -7.94 5.87
N GLY A 117 -3.60 -9.25 6.04
CA GLY A 117 -3.01 -9.83 7.24
C GLY A 117 -1.50 -9.59 7.30
N GLN A 118 -0.81 -9.94 6.21
CA GLN A 118 0.61 -9.74 6.05
C GLN A 118 0.94 -9.41 4.59
N TYR A 119 1.86 -8.49 4.38
CA TYR A 119 2.37 -8.07 3.09
C TYR A 119 3.89 -8.18 3.09
N ILE A 120 4.44 -9.02 2.22
CA ILE A 120 5.87 -9.25 2.09
C ILE A 120 6.32 -8.59 0.80
N ALA A 121 6.96 -7.44 0.92
CA ALA A 121 7.55 -6.73 -0.21
C ALA A 121 8.96 -7.28 -0.45
N THR A 122 9.24 -7.68 -1.69
CA THR A 122 10.55 -8.24 -2.04
C THR A 122 11.19 -7.52 -3.20
N ASP A 123 12.50 -7.32 -3.08
CA ASP A 123 13.36 -6.74 -4.11
C ASP A 123 14.83 -7.02 -3.73
N GLN A 124 15.78 -6.59 -4.54
CA GLN A 124 17.19 -6.64 -4.18
C GLN A 124 17.48 -5.73 -2.96
N GLU A 125 18.49 -6.10 -2.16
CA GLU A 125 18.79 -5.49 -0.85
C GLU A 125 18.96 -3.96 -0.89
N TYR A 126 19.46 -3.40 -2.00
CA TYR A 126 19.64 -1.95 -2.13
C TYR A 126 18.35 -1.13 -1.95
N VAL A 127 17.20 -1.74 -2.25
CA VAL A 127 15.89 -1.10 -2.20
C VAL A 127 15.47 -0.82 -0.77
N ARG A 128 15.89 -1.68 0.18
CA ARG A 128 15.41 -1.70 1.57
C ARG A 128 15.36 -0.33 2.22
N LYS A 129 16.45 0.42 2.14
CA LYS A 129 16.59 1.68 2.89
C LYS A 129 15.53 2.69 2.45
N LEU A 130 15.44 2.94 1.14
CA LEU A 130 14.54 3.96 0.60
C LEU A 130 13.09 3.48 0.61
N PHE A 131 12.85 2.18 0.45
CA PHE A 131 11.55 1.55 0.70
C PHE A 131 11.07 1.84 2.13
N GLN A 132 11.90 1.63 3.14
CA GLN A 132 11.52 1.89 4.54
C GLN A 132 11.28 3.38 4.80
N GLU A 133 12.11 4.27 4.24
CA GLU A 133 11.91 5.72 4.34
C GLU A 133 10.56 6.15 3.75
N ASN A 134 10.21 5.63 2.57
CA ASN A 134 8.90 5.87 1.94
C ASN A 134 7.75 5.31 2.76
N LEU A 135 7.93 4.12 3.35
CA LEU A 135 6.92 3.49 4.19
C LEU A 135 6.62 4.36 5.42
N ASP A 136 7.66 4.75 6.15
CA ASP A 136 7.57 5.52 7.39
C ASP A 136 6.93 6.90 7.16
N GLU A 137 7.30 7.59 6.08
CA GLU A 137 6.77 8.92 5.77
C GLU A 137 5.27 8.87 5.44
N ASN A 138 4.89 7.96 4.53
CA ASN A 138 3.53 7.90 4.02
C ASN A 138 2.54 7.32 5.05
N TYR A 139 3.00 6.46 5.97
CA TYR A 139 2.17 6.02 7.09
C TYR A 139 1.83 7.11 8.09
N GLN A 140 2.80 7.96 8.40
CA GLN A 140 2.57 9.09 9.29
C GLN A 140 1.63 10.10 8.66
N ALA A 141 1.69 10.30 7.33
CA ALA A 141 0.81 11.21 6.60
C ALA A 141 -0.67 10.81 6.72
N VAL A 142 -0.99 9.53 6.51
CA VAL A 142 -2.37 8.98 6.65
C VAL A 142 -2.88 9.18 8.09
N SER A 143 -2.05 8.86 9.09
CA SER A 143 -2.40 9.05 10.51
C SER A 143 -2.69 10.52 10.85
N ARG A 144 -1.89 11.45 10.34
CA ARG A 144 -2.09 12.90 10.55
C ARG A 144 -3.36 13.43 9.87
N ARG A 145 -3.71 12.92 8.68
CA ARG A 145 -4.95 13.31 7.97
C ARG A 145 -6.20 12.89 8.73
N ASN A 146 -6.21 11.68 9.31
CA ASN A 146 -7.33 11.19 10.12
C ASN A 146 -7.54 12.04 11.38
N ILE A 147 -6.45 12.44 12.06
CA ILE A 147 -6.53 13.35 13.22
C ILE A 147 -7.12 14.71 12.82
N ARG A 148 -6.70 15.27 11.68
CA ARG A 148 -7.23 16.55 11.17
C ARG A 148 -8.71 16.46 10.81
N LYS A 149 -9.16 15.39 10.14
CA LYS A 149 -10.58 15.15 9.81
C LYS A 149 -11.44 15.00 11.07
N GLN A 150 -10.93 14.35 12.11
CA GLN A 150 -11.65 14.17 13.37
C GLN A 150 -11.76 15.51 14.14
N GLN A 151 -10.69 16.30 14.17
CA GLN A 151 -10.70 17.63 14.79
C GLN A 151 -11.61 18.63 14.05
N SER A 152 -11.71 18.56 12.72
CA SER A 152 -12.64 19.42 11.96
C SER A 152 -14.10 19.03 12.18
N ALA A 153 -14.42 17.73 12.24
CA ALA A 153 -15.77 17.24 12.55
C ALA A 153 -16.22 17.61 13.98
N ASP A 154 -15.31 17.54 14.96
CA ASP A 154 -15.60 17.88 16.35
C ASP A 154 -15.84 19.38 16.54
N ARG A 155 -15.06 20.22 15.83
CA ARG A 155 -15.29 21.68 15.78
C ARG A 155 -16.66 22.04 15.18
N GLN A 156 -17.13 21.32 14.16
CA GLN A 156 -18.45 21.54 13.57
C GLN A 156 -19.59 21.12 14.51
N ARG A 157 -19.42 20.02 15.27
CA ARG A 157 -20.38 19.61 16.32
C ARG A 157 -20.48 20.61 17.46
N HIS A 158 -19.36 21.15 17.93
CA HIS A 158 -19.35 22.16 19.00
C HIS A 158 -20.01 23.48 18.59
N GLN A 159 -19.87 23.90 17.32
CA GLN A 159 -20.59 25.08 16.81
C GLN A 159 -22.10 24.86 16.76
N HIS A 160 -22.58 23.69 16.33
CA HIS A 160 -24.01 23.37 16.30
C HIS A 160 -24.65 23.32 17.69
N HIS A 161 -23.93 22.86 18.72
CA HIS A 161 -24.45 22.86 20.09
C HIS A 161 -24.54 24.27 20.70
N SER A 162 -23.58 25.15 20.38
CA SER A 162 -23.55 26.54 20.89
C SER A 162 -24.65 27.45 20.34
N ASN A 163 -25.20 27.14 19.15
CA ASN A 163 -26.29 27.91 18.55
C ASN A 163 -27.69 27.52 19.06
N SER A 164 -27.82 26.45 19.84
CA SER A 164 -29.11 26.03 20.41
C SER A 164 -29.51 26.75 21.71
N HIS A 165 -28.61 27.54 22.30
CA HIS A 165 -28.82 28.20 23.60
C HIS A 165 -28.86 29.75 23.55
N LYS A 166 -28.94 30.37 22.37
CA LYS A 166 -29.18 31.82 22.24
C LYS A 166 -30.50 32.13 21.57
N SER A 167 -31.61 31.84 22.24
CA SER A 167 -32.87 32.54 22.00
C SER A 167 -33.61 32.74 23.33
N ARG A 168 -34.13 33.97 23.54
CA ARG A 168 -34.69 34.58 24.78
C ARG A 168 -33.60 35.22 25.66
N THR A 169 -33.57 36.52 25.96
CA THR A 169 -34.60 37.57 26.04
C THR A 169 -33.95 38.98 25.96
N LYS A 170 -34.65 39.94 25.35
CA LYS A 170 -34.55 41.41 25.62
C LYS A 170 -35.43 41.72 26.86
N PRO A 171 -35.23 42.79 27.67
CA PRO A 171 -35.41 44.20 27.26
C PRO A 171 -34.51 45.25 27.99
N SER A 172 -34.24 46.41 27.37
CA SER A 172 -34.76 47.78 27.64
C SER A 172 -33.79 48.72 28.38
N ASN A 173 -33.53 49.87 27.74
CA ASN A 173 -32.78 51.08 28.13
C ASN A 173 -33.64 51.95 29.13
N PRO A 174 -33.26 53.15 29.68
CA PRO A 174 -32.25 54.14 29.22
C PRO A 174 -31.55 55.09 30.26
N ARG A 175 -30.71 56.03 29.73
CA ARG A 175 -30.18 57.32 30.30
C ARG A 175 -28.98 57.20 31.28
N SER A 176 -27.94 58.03 31.29
CA SER A 176 -27.72 59.46 30.94
C SER A 176 -26.22 59.78 30.69
N ALA A 177 -25.95 60.88 29.97
CA ALA A 177 -24.64 61.41 29.50
C ALA A 177 -23.82 62.15 30.59
N PRO A 178 -22.78 62.96 30.24
CA PRO A 178 -21.50 62.72 29.55
C PRO A 178 -20.29 63.07 30.45
N HIS A 179 -19.03 62.85 30.04
CA HIS A 179 -17.85 63.72 30.29
C HIS A 179 -16.55 63.04 29.81
N SER A 180 -15.70 63.80 29.12
CA SER A 180 -14.30 63.51 28.73
C SER A 180 -13.36 64.33 29.64
N PRO A 181 -12.03 64.35 29.44
CA PRO A 181 -11.04 63.30 29.16
C PRO A 181 -9.94 63.27 30.26
N THR A 182 -9.00 62.30 30.26
CA THR A 182 -7.53 62.49 30.44
C THR A 182 -6.77 61.19 30.75
N ASN A 183 -5.65 61.04 30.02
CA ASN A 183 -4.35 60.39 30.26
C ASN A 183 -4.11 59.28 31.30
N GLU A 184 -3.38 58.29 30.78
CA GLU A 184 -2.25 57.55 31.38
C GLU A 184 -2.41 56.98 32.79
N SER A 185 -2.44 55.65 32.90
CA SER A 185 -1.28 54.83 33.31
C SER A 185 -1.69 53.41 33.72
N GLN A 186 -0.89 52.45 33.23
CA GLN A 186 -0.51 51.17 33.85
C GLN A 186 -1.50 50.46 34.80
N SER A 187 -2.09 49.34 34.35
CA SER A 187 -2.27 48.17 35.21
C SER A 187 -2.57 46.87 34.44
N ARG A 188 -1.59 45.96 34.49
CA ARG A 188 -1.62 44.49 34.46
C ARG A 188 -2.96 43.80 34.15
N SER A 189 -2.98 43.05 33.04
CA SER A 189 -3.90 41.91 32.83
C SER A 189 -3.11 40.60 32.90
N PRO A 190 -3.54 39.58 33.66
CA PRO A 190 -2.89 38.28 33.67
C PRO A 190 -3.29 37.48 32.42
N SER A 191 -2.29 37.00 31.66
CA SER A 191 -2.53 36.08 30.55
C SER A 191 -3.08 34.77 31.10
N ARG A 192 -4.36 34.49 30.84
CA ARG A 192 -4.92 33.15 30.98
C ARG A 192 -4.32 32.28 29.88
N HIS A 193 -3.30 31.51 30.24
CA HIS A 193 -2.89 30.35 29.46
C HIS A 193 -4.09 29.42 29.29
N PRO A 194 -4.43 28.94 28.08
CA PRO A 194 -5.33 27.81 27.96
C PRO A 194 -4.67 26.59 28.62
N PRO A 195 -5.42 25.75 29.35
CA PRO A 195 -4.83 24.58 29.98
C PRO A 195 -4.29 23.67 28.90
N TYR A 196 -3.03 23.28 29.07
CA TYR A 196 -2.36 22.19 28.38
C TYR A 196 -3.18 20.92 28.61
N LEU A 197 -4.13 20.65 27.71
CA LEU A 197 -4.75 19.34 27.60
C LEU A 197 -3.65 18.39 27.14
N LYS A 198 -3.19 17.54 28.08
CA LYS A 198 -2.33 16.41 27.78
C LYS A 198 -3.01 15.60 26.67
N SER A 199 -2.48 15.71 25.45
CA SER A 199 -2.80 14.81 24.36
C SER A 199 -2.41 13.40 24.81
N HIS A 200 -3.39 12.60 25.21
CA HIS A 200 -3.18 11.18 25.44
C HIS A 200 -2.63 10.55 24.16
N LYS A 201 -1.39 10.05 24.23
CA LYS A 201 -0.74 9.23 23.20
C LYS A 201 -1.55 7.94 23.01
N THR A 202 -2.49 7.91 22.08
CA THR A 202 -3.14 6.68 21.62
C THR A 202 -2.81 6.35 20.15
N THR A 203 -2.09 7.22 19.44
CA THR A 203 -1.79 7.09 18.01
C THR A 203 -0.50 6.34 17.68
N SER A 204 0.35 5.99 18.66
CA SER A 204 1.61 5.26 18.38
C SER A 204 1.45 3.75 18.31
N ALA A 205 0.30 3.19 18.70
CA ALA A 205 0.08 1.75 18.68
C ALA A 205 -0.31 1.27 17.27
N THR A 206 -1.19 2.00 16.59
CA THR A 206 -1.73 1.61 15.28
C THR A 206 -0.68 1.69 14.17
N SER A 207 0.19 2.71 14.16
CA SER A 207 1.30 2.78 13.20
C SER A 207 2.27 1.62 13.41
N ARG A 208 2.64 1.33 14.67
CA ARG A 208 3.53 0.21 15.02
C ARG A 208 2.95 -1.17 14.74
N GLU A 209 1.63 -1.33 14.70
CA GLU A 209 1.00 -2.60 14.31
C GLU A 209 0.94 -2.77 12.79
N ILE A 210 0.78 -1.69 12.03
CA ILE A 210 0.83 -1.74 10.57
C ILE A 210 2.29 -1.93 10.08
N ASP A 211 3.28 -1.34 10.78
CA ASP A 211 4.71 -1.60 10.56
C ASP A 211 5.08 -3.09 10.75
N LYS A 212 4.24 -3.87 11.46
CA LYS A 212 4.41 -5.33 11.57
C LYS A 212 3.76 -6.11 10.44
N LYS A 213 2.79 -5.51 9.73
CA LYS A 213 2.08 -6.16 8.63
C LYS A 213 2.87 -6.12 7.33
N ILE A 214 3.59 -5.03 7.08
CA ILE A 214 4.46 -4.90 5.90
C ILE A 214 5.89 -5.26 6.29
N ILE A 215 6.45 -6.25 5.61
CA ILE A 215 7.80 -6.73 5.83
C ILE A 215 8.57 -6.62 4.52
N PHE A 216 9.75 -6.00 4.55
CA PHE A 216 10.69 -6.06 3.45
C PHE A 216 11.63 -7.26 3.61
N THR A 217 11.61 -8.16 2.63
CA THR A 217 12.50 -9.33 2.56
C THR A 217 13.34 -9.23 1.29
N PRO A 218 14.68 -9.26 1.39
CA PRO A 218 15.50 -9.19 0.19
C PRO A 218 15.36 -10.49 -0.60
N LEU A 219 15.14 -10.34 -1.90
CA LEU A 219 15.06 -11.44 -2.84
C LEU A 219 15.55 -10.95 -4.19
N ASP A 220 16.70 -11.48 -4.62
CA ASP A 220 17.12 -11.39 -6.01
C ASP A 220 16.60 -12.62 -6.76
N TRP A 221 15.47 -12.49 -7.46
CA TRP A 221 14.85 -13.63 -8.17
C TRP A 221 15.73 -14.24 -9.26
N GLU A 222 16.83 -13.59 -9.68
CA GLU A 222 17.74 -14.12 -10.69
C GLU A 222 18.69 -15.16 -10.08
N THR A 223 19.04 -15.00 -8.81
CA THR A 223 20.13 -15.76 -8.18
C THR A 223 19.76 -16.47 -6.88
N ASP A 224 18.76 -15.96 -6.16
CA ASP A 224 18.42 -16.46 -4.83
C ASP A 224 17.53 -17.70 -4.89
N THR A 225 17.60 -18.49 -3.81
CA THR A 225 16.61 -19.52 -3.52
C THR A 225 15.62 -19.01 -2.49
N LEU A 226 14.38 -19.48 -2.51
CA LEU A 226 13.33 -19.07 -1.56
C LEU A 226 13.53 -19.53 -0.11
N SER A 227 14.70 -20.09 0.22
CA SER A 227 15.00 -20.62 1.56
C SER A 227 14.88 -19.56 2.67
N SER A 228 15.24 -18.31 2.35
CA SER A 228 15.10 -17.15 3.26
C SER A 228 13.63 -16.78 3.53
N LEU A 229 12.75 -17.00 2.55
CA LEU A 229 11.32 -16.75 2.62
C LEU A 229 10.57 -17.89 3.32
N ALA A 230 10.98 -19.14 3.07
CA ALA A 230 10.36 -20.34 3.63
C ALA A 230 10.60 -20.52 5.14
N SER A 231 11.70 -19.98 5.67
CA SER A 231 12.09 -20.17 7.08
C SER A 231 11.48 -19.15 8.06
N SER A 232 10.90 -18.06 7.57
CA SER A 232 10.66 -16.87 8.41
C SER A 232 9.19 -16.45 8.58
N THR A 233 8.23 -16.85 7.73
CA THR A 233 6.91 -16.18 7.78
C THR A 233 5.66 -16.98 7.36
N VAL A 234 5.75 -18.08 6.60
CA VAL A 234 4.56 -18.56 5.87
C VAL A 234 4.32 -20.07 5.98
N SER A 235 3.73 -20.53 7.09
CA SER A 235 3.36 -21.94 7.27
C SER A 235 2.30 -22.45 6.27
N ASN A 236 1.55 -21.54 5.64
CA ASN A 236 0.39 -21.85 4.78
C ASN A 236 0.57 -21.38 3.32
N GLY A 237 1.76 -20.95 2.93
CA GLY A 237 2.01 -20.28 1.63
C GLY A 237 1.23 -18.96 1.45
N PHE A 238 1.22 -18.44 0.22
CA PHE A 238 0.70 -17.10 -0.09
C PHE A 238 -0.70 -17.16 -0.71
N ASP A 239 -1.56 -16.21 -0.37
CA ASP A 239 -2.86 -16.07 -1.02
C ASP A 239 -2.74 -15.36 -2.36
N LEU A 240 -1.83 -14.39 -2.43
CA LEU A 240 -1.62 -13.56 -3.61
C LEU A 240 -0.13 -13.29 -3.83
N LEU A 241 0.31 -13.45 -5.07
CA LEU A 241 1.58 -12.97 -5.59
C LEU A 241 1.29 -11.79 -6.53
N LEU A 242 1.93 -10.67 -6.28
CA LEU A 242 1.86 -9.46 -7.11
C LEU A 242 3.21 -9.21 -7.78
N ALA A 243 3.17 -8.80 -9.03
CA ALA A 243 4.32 -8.27 -9.75
C ALA A 243 3.83 -7.11 -10.64
N CYS A 244 4.58 -6.01 -10.65
CA CYS A 244 4.22 -4.83 -11.43
C CYS A 244 5.42 -4.36 -12.25
N ASP A 245 5.35 -4.58 -13.56
CA ASP A 245 6.35 -4.15 -14.56
C ASP A 245 7.76 -4.69 -14.30
N CYS A 246 7.84 -5.90 -13.75
CA CYS A 246 9.11 -6.53 -13.36
C CYS A 246 9.95 -7.01 -14.54
N ILE A 247 9.34 -7.16 -15.73
CA ILE A 247 10.02 -7.63 -16.93
C ILE A 247 10.28 -6.45 -17.86
N TYR A 248 11.53 -6.00 -17.86
CA TYR A 248 12.04 -4.99 -18.79
C TYR A 248 13.23 -5.52 -19.61
N ASN A 249 13.47 -6.83 -19.57
CA ASN A 249 14.46 -7.52 -20.38
C ASN A 249 14.07 -9.00 -20.44
N ASP A 250 14.16 -9.62 -21.61
CA ASP A 250 13.80 -11.02 -21.84
C ASP A 250 14.60 -12.00 -20.96
N ALA A 251 15.84 -11.66 -20.59
CA ALA A 251 16.66 -12.45 -19.69
C ALA A 251 16.01 -12.66 -18.31
N LEU A 252 15.11 -11.76 -17.90
CA LEU A 252 14.40 -11.83 -16.62
C LEU A 252 13.19 -12.78 -16.66
N ILE A 253 12.68 -13.13 -17.84
CA ILE A 253 11.44 -13.91 -17.98
C ILE A 253 11.56 -15.27 -17.31
N ALA A 254 12.60 -16.04 -17.66
CA ALA A 254 12.79 -17.39 -17.14
C ALA A 254 12.95 -17.43 -15.60
N PRO A 255 13.87 -16.65 -14.98
CA PRO A 255 14.00 -16.63 -13.52
C PRO A 255 12.74 -16.09 -12.83
N PHE A 256 12.05 -15.10 -13.39
CA PHE A 256 10.80 -14.58 -12.84
C PHE A 256 9.67 -15.62 -12.82
N VAL A 257 9.43 -16.31 -13.95
CA VAL A 257 8.40 -17.36 -14.04
C VAL A 257 8.71 -18.51 -13.09
N GLN A 258 9.98 -18.92 -13.01
CA GLN A 258 10.42 -19.96 -12.08
C GLN A 258 10.17 -19.56 -10.63
N THR A 259 10.53 -18.33 -10.25
CA THR A 259 10.28 -17.78 -8.91
C THR A 259 8.80 -17.73 -8.57
N CYS A 260 7.94 -17.31 -9.51
CA CYS A 260 6.49 -17.33 -9.32
C CYS A 260 5.96 -18.75 -9.04
N ALA A 261 6.45 -19.72 -9.83
CA ALA A 261 6.06 -21.11 -9.66
C ALA A 261 6.56 -21.71 -8.33
N ASP A 262 7.76 -21.34 -7.89
CA ASP A 262 8.31 -21.76 -6.60
C ASP A 262 7.54 -21.15 -5.42
N ILE A 263 7.17 -19.87 -5.50
CA ILE A 263 6.31 -19.21 -4.50
C ILE A 263 4.95 -19.91 -4.41
N ALA A 264 4.35 -20.24 -5.56
CA ALA A 264 3.08 -20.97 -5.59
C ALA A 264 3.19 -22.37 -4.94
N ARG A 265 4.33 -23.05 -5.12
CA ARG A 265 4.62 -24.35 -4.51
C ARG A 265 4.87 -24.31 -2.99
N LEU A 266 5.15 -23.15 -2.41
CA LEU A 266 5.28 -23.00 -0.95
C LEU A 266 3.95 -23.24 -0.22
N ARG A 267 2.82 -23.15 -0.93
CA ARG A 267 1.54 -23.55 -0.36
C ARG A 267 1.47 -25.08 -0.26
N PRO A 268 1.21 -25.65 0.93
CA PRO A 268 1.08 -27.09 1.08
C PRO A 268 0.00 -27.65 0.16
N SER A 269 0.38 -28.57 -0.74
CA SER A 269 -0.60 -29.35 -1.50
C SER A 269 -1.21 -30.41 -0.57
N LEU A 270 -2.51 -30.67 -0.71
CA LEU A 270 -3.19 -31.75 0.03
C LEU A 270 -2.48 -33.10 -0.14
N SER A 271 -1.77 -33.30 -1.26
CA SER A 271 -1.02 -34.52 -1.58
C SER A 271 0.09 -34.83 -0.56
N ALA A 272 0.72 -33.83 0.06
CA ALA A 272 1.79 -34.05 1.03
C ALA A 272 1.29 -34.51 2.41
N SER A 273 0.00 -34.29 2.71
CA SER A 273 -0.62 -34.73 3.97
C SER A 273 -1.17 -36.16 3.89
N THR A 274 -1.51 -36.64 2.68
CA THR A 274 -2.08 -37.99 2.46
C THR A 274 -1.10 -39.15 2.63
N THR A 275 0.20 -38.93 2.74
CA THR A 275 1.18 -40.04 2.94
C THR A 275 1.32 -40.45 4.41
N ALA A 276 0.71 -39.71 5.35
CA ALA A 276 0.83 -40.01 6.79
C ALA A 276 -0.35 -40.81 7.39
N THR A 277 -1.42 -41.11 6.66
CA THR A 277 -2.54 -41.90 7.23
C THR A 277 -3.32 -42.67 6.17
N ARG A 278 -2.73 -43.74 5.63
CA ARG A 278 -3.51 -44.83 5.03
C ARG A 278 -3.81 -45.87 6.10
N VAL A 279 -4.90 -45.71 6.84
CA VAL A 279 -5.92 -46.75 7.15
C VAL A 279 -7.09 -46.02 7.82
N SER A 280 -8.18 -45.76 7.09
CA SER A 280 -9.57 -45.84 7.57
C SER A 280 -10.51 -45.59 6.39
N GLN A 281 -11.37 -46.56 6.13
CA GLN A 281 -12.40 -46.54 5.10
C GLN A 281 -13.51 -45.54 5.44
N GLY A 282 -14.03 -44.88 4.41
CA GLY A 282 -15.45 -44.59 4.29
C GLY A 282 -15.94 -43.25 4.83
N THR A 283 -15.83 -42.21 4.01
CA THR A 283 -16.88 -41.21 3.72
C THR A 283 -16.38 -40.33 2.58
N GLU A 284 -17.10 -40.31 1.45
CA GLU A 284 -16.91 -39.31 0.40
C GLU A 284 -17.48 -37.96 0.87
N GLU A 285 -16.81 -37.32 1.82
CA GLU A 285 -16.96 -35.88 2.01
C GLU A 285 -15.98 -35.20 1.07
N SER A 286 -16.50 -34.36 0.17
CA SER A 286 -15.73 -33.51 -0.72
C SER A 286 -14.66 -32.77 0.08
N SER A 287 -13.43 -33.24 0.00
CA SER A 287 -12.30 -32.62 0.66
C SER A 287 -12.21 -31.15 0.21
N PRO A 288 -11.99 -30.20 1.13
CA PRO A 288 -11.93 -28.79 0.75
C PRO A 288 -10.79 -28.63 -0.25
N VAL A 289 -11.12 -28.20 -1.47
CA VAL A 289 -10.14 -27.88 -2.51
C VAL A 289 -9.14 -26.90 -1.91
N SER A 290 -7.85 -27.26 -1.91
CA SER A 290 -6.80 -26.38 -1.40
C SER A 290 -6.85 -25.06 -2.17
N LYS A 291 -6.95 -23.93 -1.45
CA LYS A 291 -6.99 -22.60 -2.05
C LYS A 291 -5.68 -22.37 -2.81
N PRO A 292 -5.66 -22.10 -4.12
CA PRO A 292 -4.42 -21.83 -4.83
C PRO A 292 -3.79 -20.49 -4.40
N THR A 293 -2.51 -20.32 -4.69
CA THR A 293 -1.89 -18.98 -4.75
C THR A 293 -2.33 -18.32 -6.06
N ILE A 294 -2.93 -17.14 -5.99
CA ILE A 294 -3.26 -16.37 -7.21
C ILE A 294 -2.06 -15.50 -7.58
N CYS A 295 -1.65 -15.52 -8.84
CA CYS A 295 -0.57 -14.67 -9.35
C CYS A 295 -1.18 -13.58 -10.23
N ILE A 296 -0.92 -12.31 -9.91
CA ILE A 296 -1.37 -11.17 -10.70
C ILE A 296 -0.14 -10.39 -11.14
N ILE A 297 0.04 -10.32 -12.44
CA ILE A 297 1.16 -9.63 -13.08
C ILE A 297 0.56 -8.47 -13.87
N ALA A 298 0.86 -7.24 -13.46
CA ALA A 298 0.53 -6.05 -14.22
C ALA A 298 1.78 -5.63 -15.00
N GLN A 299 1.73 -5.70 -16.32
CA GLN A 299 2.85 -5.41 -17.19
C GLN A 299 2.42 -4.43 -18.28
N GLN A 300 3.24 -3.41 -18.55
CA GLN A 300 3.07 -2.62 -19.76
C GLN A 300 3.88 -3.30 -20.89
N LEU A 301 3.20 -3.62 -21.99
CA LEU A 301 3.86 -4.14 -23.19
C LEU A 301 4.66 -3.01 -23.86
N ARG A 302 5.88 -3.32 -24.31
CA ARG A 302 6.82 -2.39 -24.94
C ARG A 302 7.50 -3.06 -26.11
N SER A 303 7.91 -2.28 -27.10
CA SER A 303 8.77 -2.79 -28.17
C SER A 303 10.11 -3.22 -27.57
N HIS A 304 10.69 -4.30 -28.10
CA HIS A 304 12.02 -4.79 -27.71
C HIS A 304 13.10 -3.70 -27.82
N GLU A 305 12.94 -2.76 -28.76
CA GLU A 305 13.84 -1.62 -28.99
C GLU A 305 13.98 -0.71 -27.76
N VAL A 306 12.96 -0.61 -26.90
CA VAL A 306 13.00 0.22 -25.68
C VAL A 306 14.02 -0.29 -24.66
N PHE A 307 14.35 -1.58 -24.74
CA PHE A 307 15.29 -2.22 -23.82
C PHE A 307 16.74 -2.16 -24.31
N GLU A 308 16.95 -1.74 -25.56
CA GLU A 308 18.28 -1.59 -26.19
C GLU A 308 18.80 -0.14 -26.19
N SER A 309 17.93 0.84 -25.91
CA SER A 309 18.22 2.29 -25.91
C SER A 309 18.77 2.82 -24.58
#